data_AF-A0A7W1YCZ7-F1
#
_entry.id   AF-A0A7W1YCZ7-F1
#
_cell.length_a   1.000
_cell.length_b   1.000
_cell.length_c   1.000
_cell.angle_alpha   90.00
_cell.angle_beta   90.00
_cell.angle_gamma   90.00
#
_symmetry.space_group_name_H-M   'P 1'
#
loop_
_entity.id
_entity.type
_entity.pdbx_description
1 polymer ?
#
loop_
_entity_poly.entity_id
_entity_poly.type
_entity_poly.pdbx_seq_one_letter_code
_entity_poly.pdbx_strand_id
1 'polypeptide(L)'
;MKLFAKIFLTYWAAQALFLVLAMLVTLATRPSNPVLAVQASQNKILSDAIAAYQNGGEEPLRRDLRSVHDAYQAHIFLFDETGRELTGRKPPEWVEKVRRGQERTLDSLWGRLGPAQLLRNAKDGGDGHRYTIIFDFPPDHGFMAAHRIPGLGLMIGIASSGFVCFLLARYLTSPLVRLRAATQQLAAGDLNARAGEPGERRHDEIAELVRDFDSMAERLQKLVNAQNRLLNDISHELRSPLARLNVALGLVRRKTLPEVQGSLDRIE
;
A
#
# COMPACT_ATOMS: atom_id res chain seq x y z
N MET A 1 9.94 19.25 0.71
CA MET A 1 8.98 18.23 1.20
C MET A 1 9.63 17.46 2.34
N LYS A 2 9.00 17.36 3.52
CA LYS A 2 9.59 16.67 4.70
C LYS A 2 9.90 15.20 4.36
N LEU A 3 11.01 14.64 4.83
CA LEU A 3 11.47 13.26 4.55
C LEU A 3 10.35 12.22 4.76
N PHE A 4 9.56 12.43 5.82
CA PHE A 4 8.33 11.69 6.12
C PHE A 4 7.39 11.58 4.92
N ALA A 5 7.08 12.72 4.27
CA ALA A 5 6.14 12.75 3.17
C ALA A 5 6.67 12.02 1.94
N LYS A 6 7.99 12.03 1.70
CA LYS A 6 8.61 11.24 0.61
C LYS A 6 8.47 9.74 0.88
N ILE A 7 8.85 9.26 2.07
CA ILE A 7 8.77 7.84 2.45
C ILE A 7 7.32 7.36 2.39
N PHE A 8 6.40 8.15 2.95
CA PHE A 8 4.99 7.83 2.95
C PHE A 8 4.42 7.76 1.52
N LEU A 9 4.72 8.74 0.65
CA LEU A 9 4.24 8.71 -0.74
C LEU A 9 4.81 7.55 -1.55
N THR A 10 6.12 7.28 -1.42
CA THR A 10 6.75 6.18 -2.17
C THR A 10 6.17 4.83 -1.78
N TYR A 11 5.87 4.67 -0.49
CA TYR A 11 5.21 3.47 -0.01
C TYR A 11 3.78 3.36 -0.52
N TRP A 12 3.00 4.44 -0.46
CA TRP A 12 1.63 4.45 -0.98
C TRP A 12 1.57 4.17 -2.48
N ALA A 13 2.52 4.71 -3.25
CA ALA A 13 2.66 4.44 -4.67
C ALA A 13 3.00 2.96 -4.93
N ALA A 14 3.93 2.37 -4.17
CA ALA A 14 4.26 0.95 -4.26
C ALA A 14 3.07 0.06 -3.89
N GLN A 15 2.32 0.43 -2.85
CA GLN A 15 1.12 -0.27 -2.42
C GLN A 15 0.03 -0.22 -3.50
N ALA A 16 -0.22 0.95 -4.10
CA ALA A 16 -1.17 1.10 -5.19
C ALA A 16 -0.79 0.24 -6.40
N LEU A 17 0.50 0.20 -6.77
CA LEU A 17 1.01 -0.65 -7.84
C LEU A 17 0.79 -2.14 -7.53
N PHE A 18 1.04 -2.56 -6.29
CA PHE A 18 0.81 -3.94 -5.88
C PHE A 18 -0.67 -4.33 -5.99
N LEU A 19 -1.60 -3.42 -5.68
CA LEU A 19 -3.03 -3.66 -5.85
C LEU A 19 -3.44 -3.80 -7.30
N VAL A 20 -2.91 -2.95 -8.17
CA VAL A 20 -3.14 -3.05 -9.62
C VAL A 20 -2.63 -4.40 -10.13
N LEU A 21 -1.43 -4.82 -9.70
CA LEU A 21 -0.85 -6.10 -10.08
C LEU A 21 -1.66 -7.28 -9.54
N ALA A 22 -2.05 -7.25 -8.26
CA ALA A 22 -2.87 -8.29 -7.65
C ALA A 22 -4.24 -8.40 -8.33
N MET A 23 -4.84 -7.26 -8.72
CA MET A 23 -6.08 -7.22 -9.48
C MET A 23 -5.90 -7.79 -10.89
N LEU A 24 -4.79 -7.47 -11.57
CA LEU A 24 -4.44 -8.03 -12.87
C LEU A 24 -4.22 -9.54 -12.79
N VAL A 25 -3.48 -10.02 -11.79
CA VAL A 25 -3.27 -11.46 -11.54
C VAL A 25 -4.60 -12.13 -11.27
N THR A 26 -5.45 -11.55 -10.42
CA THR A 26 -6.79 -12.08 -10.14
C THR A 26 -7.63 -12.16 -11.42
N LEU A 27 -7.57 -11.15 -12.30
CA LEU A 27 -8.22 -11.17 -13.61
C LEU A 27 -7.65 -12.25 -14.54
N ALA A 28 -6.32 -12.44 -14.53
CA ALA A 28 -5.62 -13.41 -15.36
C ALA A 28 -5.81 -14.86 -14.90
N THR A 29 -5.97 -15.09 -13.59
CA THR A 29 -6.24 -16.41 -12.99
C THR A 29 -7.72 -16.75 -12.96
N ARG A 30 -8.61 -15.92 -13.52
CA ARG A 30 -10.02 -16.26 -13.63
C ARG A 30 -10.14 -17.58 -14.39
N PRO A 31 -10.78 -18.61 -13.83
CA PRO A 31 -10.97 -19.87 -14.53
C PRO A 31 -11.65 -19.59 -15.88
N SER A 32 -11.11 -20.21 -16.93
CA SER A 32 -11.62 -20.16 -18.29
C SER A 32 -13.14 -20.37 -18.27
N ASN A 33 -13.90 -19.40 -18.83
CA ASN A 33 -15.35 -19.39 -18.78
C ASN A 33 -15.92 -20.78 -19.13
N PRO A 34 -16.69 -21.43 -18.23
CA PRO A 34 -17.22 -22.79 -18.46
C PRO A 34 -18.06 -22.88 -19.74
N VAL A 35 -18.63 -21.75 -20.16
CA VAL A 35 -19.41 -21.62 -21.39
C VAL A 35 -18.55 -21.81 -22.64
N LEU A 36 -17.30 -21.34 -22.68
CA LEU A 36 -16.41 -21.56 -23.84
C LEU A 36 -16.08 -23.06 -24.00
N ALA A 37 -15.92 -23.79 -22.88
CA ALA A 37 -15.69 -25.23 -22.88
C ALA A 37 -16.94 -26.01 -23.33
N VAL A 38 -18.13 -25.62 -22.86
CA VAL A 38 -19.40 -26.22 -23.27
C VAL A 38 -19.74 -25.86 -24.72
N GLN A 39 -19.46 -24.64 -25.18
CA GLN A 39 -19.67 -24.21 -26.55
C GLN A 39 -18.81 -25.03 -27.53
N ALA A 40 -17.54 -25.27 -27.19
CA ALA A 40 -16.66 -26.13 -27.98
C ALA A 40 -17.13 -27.59 -28.04
N SER A 41 -17.81 -28.07 -26.98
CA SER A 41 -18.27 -29.45 -26.85
C SER A 41 -19.76 -29.63 -27.16
N GLN A 42 -20.46 -28.56 -27.57
CA GLN A 42 -21.93 -28.52 -27.62
C GLN A 42 -22.50 -29.55 -28.60
N ASN A 43 -21.88 -29.67 -29.77
CA ASN A 43 -22.30 -30.62 -30.81
C ASN A 43 -22.15 -32.08 -30.36
N LYS A 44 -21.12 -32.35 -29.54
CA LYS A 44 -20.86 -33.69 -29.00
C LYS A 44 -21.87 -34.04 -27.90
N ILE A 45 -22.12 -33.12 -26.97
CA ILE A 45 -23.12 -33.31 -25.92
C ILE A 45 -24.51 -33.53 -26.54
N LEU A 46 -24.85 -32.76 -27.58
CA LEU A 46 -26.12 -32.93 -28.30
C LEU A 46 -26.22 -34.29 -28.99
N SER A 47 -25.16 -34.76 -29.69
CA SER A 47 -25.19 -36.07 -30.33
C SER A 47 -25.30 -37.22 -29.33
N ASP A 48 -24.57 -37.13 -28.22
CA ASP A 48 -24.54 -38.16 -27.18
C ASP A 48 -25.90 -38.25 -26.47
N ALA A 49 -26.52 -37.10 -26.18
CA ALA A 49 -27.86 -37.03 -25.61
C ALA A 49 -28.94 -37.61 -26.55
N ILE A 50 -28.89 -37.28 -27.86
CA ILE A 50 -29.82 -37.84 -28.85
C ILE A 50 -29.64 -39.37 -28.92
N ALA A 51 -28.40 -39.86 -28.98
CA ALA A 51 -28.12 -41.29 -29.03
C ALA A 51 -28.58 -42.01 -27.75
N ALA A 52 -28.39 -41.40 -26.58
CA ALA A 52 -28.87 -41.95 -25.31
C ALA A 52 -30.40 -42.06 -25.26
N TYR A 53 -31.11 -41.05 -25.79
CA TYR A 53 -32.57 -41.07 -25.89
C TYR A 53 -33.07 -42.13 -26.86
N GLN A 54 -32.47 -42.23 -28.04
CA GLN A 54 -32.87 -43.21 -29.07
C GLN A 54 -32.63 -44.66 -28.65
N ASN A 55 -31.53 -44.93 -27.92
CA ASN A 55 -31.15 -46.30 -27.56
C ASN A 55 -31.86 -46.84 -26.31
N GLY A 56 -32.42 -45.99 -25.44
CA GLY A 56 -33.06 -46.48 -24.22
C GLY A 56 -34.04 -45.52 -23.54
N GLY A 57 -34.50 -44.49 -24.24
CA GLY A 57 -35.57 -43.59 -23.79
C GLY A 57 -35.12 -42.55 -22.75
N GLU A 58 -36.06 -42.15 -21.89
CA GLU A 58 -35.88 -41.00 -20.97
C GLU A 58 -34.85 -41.26 -19.86
N GLU A 59 -34.68 -42.51 -19.39
CA GLU A 59 -33.81 -42.84 -18.26
C GLU A 59 -32.30 -42.72 -18.56
N PRO A 60 -31.78 -43.30 -19.67
CA PRO A 60 -30.38 -43.08 -20.08
C PRO A 60 -30.08 -41.62 -20.40
N LEU A 61 -31.00 -40.92 -21.08
CA LEU A 61 -30.88 -39.48 -21.34
C LEU A 61 -30.74 -38.69 -20.03
N ARG A 62 -31.58 -38.98 -19.03
CA ARG A 62 -31.55 -38.30 -17.73
C ARG A 62 -30.26 -38.61 -16.95
N ARG A 63 -29.64 -39.77 -17.14
CA ARG A 63 -28.34 -40.12 -16.55
C ARG A 63 -27.21 -39.34 -17.23
N ASP A 64 -27.21 -39.33 -18.55
CA ASP A 64 -26.20 -38.64 -19.36
C ASP A 64 -26.19 -37.14 -19.08
N LEU A 65 -27.36 -36.49 -19.16
CA LEU A 65 -27.50 -35.06 -18.87
C LEU A 65 -27.21 -34.69 -17.42
N ARG A 66 -27.40 -35.60 -16.45
CA ARG A 66 -26.97 -35.39 -15.07
C ARG A 66 -25.44 -35.34 -14.95
N SER A 67 -24.72 -36.20 -15.68
CA SER A 67 -23.25 -36.18 -15.67
C SER A 67 -22.69 -34.85 -16.20
N VAL A 68 -23.33 -34.28 -17.23
CA VAL A 68 -22.95 -32.98 -17.80
C VAL A 68 -23.36 -31.83 -16.87
N HIS A 69 -24.52 -31.94 -16.22
CA HIS A 69 -24.94 -31.00 -15.19
C HIS A 69 -23.96 -30.95 -14.03
N ASP A 70 -23.52 -32.10 -13.51
CA ASP A 70 -22.59 -32.16 -12.39
C ASP A 70 -21.20 -31.62 -12.76
N ALA A 71 -20.74 -31.91 -13.98
CA ALA A 71 -19.43 -31.47 -14.48
C ALA A 71 -19.35 -29.95 -14.77
N TYR A 72 -20.43 -29.35 -15.27
CA TYR A 72 -20.42 -27.94 -15.73
C TYR A 72 -21.38 -27.03 -14.95
N GLN A 73 -22.10 -27.56 -13.97
CA GLN A 73 -23.15 -26.88 -13.21
C GLN A 73 -24.21 -26.22 -14.12
N ALA A 74 -24.43 -26.79 -15.31
CA ALA A 74 -25.36 -26.26 -16.30
C ALA A 74 -26.67 -27.05 -16.27
N HIS A 75 -27.83 -26.40 -16.21
CA HIS A 75 -29.09 -27.08 -16.45
C HIS A 75 -29.30 -27.25 -17.94
N ILE A 76 -29.57 -28.49 -18.36
CA ILE A 76 -29.72 -28.84 -19.77
C ILE A 76 -31.15 -29.29 -20.00
N PHE A 77 -31.80 -28.67 -20.98
CA PHE A 77 -33.13 -29.01 -21.43
C PHE A 77 -33.05 -29.50 -22.88
N LEU A 78 -33.63 -30.67 -23.15
CA LEU A 78 -33.71 -31.24 -24.48
C LEU A 78 -35.17 -31.28 -24.93
N PHE A 79 -35.42 -30.73 -26.11
CA PHE A 79 -36.74 -30.64 -26.71
C PHE A 79 -36.78 -31.43 -28.01
N ASP A 80 -37.91 -32.08 -28.23
CA ASP A 80 -38.30 -32.71 -29.49
C ASP A 80 -38.93 -31.69 -30.47
N GLU A 81 -39.19 -32.09 -31.71
CA GLU A 81 -39.83 -31.29 -32.78
C GLU A 81 -41.18 -30.72 -32.35
N THR A 82 -41.93 -31.51 -31.58
CA THR A 82 -43.24 -31.15 -31.03
C THR A 82 -43.15 -30.09 -29.93
N GLY A 83 -41.93 -29.76 -29.48
CA GLY A 83 -41.69 -28.85 -28.36
C GLY A 83 -41.85 -29.52 -26.99
N ARG A 84 -41.99 -30.85 -26.93
CA ARG A 84 -42.02 -31.60 -25.68
C ARG A 84 -40.61 -31.71 -25.09
N GLU A 85 -40.49 -31.43 -23.80
CA GLU A 85 -39.25 -31.62 -23.03
C GLU A 85 -39.06 -33.11 -22.71
N LEU A 86 -37.89 -33.66 -23.05
CA LEU A 86 -37.61 -35.10 -23.04
C LEU A 86 -37.03 -35.62 -21.71
N THR A 87 -36.60 -34.74 -20.80
CA THR A 87 -36.08 -35.12 -19.48
C THR A 87 -37.17 -35.21 -18.41
N GLY A 88 -38.44 -35.03 -18.78
CA GLY A 88 -39.61 -35.09 -17.91
C GLY A 88 -39.68 -33.96 -16.87
N ARG A 89 -38.90 -32.89 -17.06
CA ARG A 89 -38.86 -31.72 -16.17
C ARG A 89 -39.74 -30.62 -16.75
N LYS A 90 -40.47 -29.88 -15.91
CA LYS A 90 -41.18 -28.69 -16.36
C LYS A 90 -40.17 -27.57 -16.67
N PRO A 91 -40.03 -27.14 -17.93
CA PRO A 91 -39.10 -26.07 -18.27
C PRO A 91 -39.58 -24.74 -17.67
N PRO A 92 -38.68 -23.92 -17.12
CA PRO A 92 -38.99 -22.55 -16.72
C PRO A 92 -39.57 -21.73 -17.89
N GLU A 93 -40.42 -20.73 -17.60
CA GLU A 93 -41.09 -19.92 -18.64
C GLU A 93 -40.11 -19.27 -19.63
N TRP A 94 -38.91 -18.91 -19.17
CA TRP A 94 -37.90 -18.29 -20.01
C TRP A 94 -37.27 -19.28 -21.01
N VAL A 95 -37.18 -20.58 -20.68
CA VAL A 95 -36.68 -21.63 -21.60
C VAL A 95 -37.64 -21.77 -22.78
N GLU A 96 -38.94 -21.71 -22.50
CA GLU A 96 -39.99 -21.78 -23.51
C GLU A 96 -40.03 -20.55 -24.43
N LYS A 97 -39.65 -19.37 -23.91
CA LYS A 97 -39.47 -18.15 -24.73
C LYS A 97 -38.27 -18.30 -25.68
N VAL A 98 -37.14 -18.81 -25.17
CA VAL A 98 -35.93 -19.06 -25.98
C VAL A 98 -36.16 -20.15 -27.03
N ARG A 99 -36.91 -21.21 -26.70
CA ARG A 99 -37.30 -22.26 -27.65
C ARG A 99 -38.06 -21.70 -28.85
N ARG A 100 -38.99 -20.75 -28.60
CA ARG A 100 -39.81 -20.08 -29.62
C ARG A 100 -39.04 -19.05 -30.46
N GLY A 101 -37.72 -18.95 -30.31
CA GLY A 101 -36.89 -18.02 -31.05
C GLY A 101 -36.93 -16.58 -30.52
N GLN A 102 -37.53 -16.36 -29.35
CA GLN A 102 -37.50 -15.07 -28.69
C GLN A 102 -36.21 -14.93 -27.89
N GLU A 103 -35.37 -13.97 -28.25
CA GLU A 103 -34.18 -13.66 -27.45
C GLU A 103 -34.58 -13.29 -26.02
N ARG A 104 -33.74 -13.67 -25.05
CA ARG A 104 -33.97 -13.36 -23.65
C ARG A 104 -33.83 -11.83 -23.47
N THR A 105 -34.94 -11.09 -23.53
CA THR A 105 -34.99 -9.71 -23.04
C THR A 105 -34.93 -9.77 -21.52
N LEU A 106 -33.70 -9.79 -20.99
CA LEU A 106 -33.46 -9.58 -19.57
C LEU A 106 -33.75 -8.12 -19.26
N ASP A 107 -34.99 -7.84 -18.83
CA ASP A 107 -35.44 -6.50 -18.43
C ASP A 107 -34.75 -5.97 -17.14
N SER A 108 -33.73 -6.67 -16.60
CA SER A 108 -33.00 -6.25 -15.41
C SER A 108 -31.64 -5.62 -15.77
N LEU A 109 -31.30 -4.50 -15.09
CA LEU A 109 -30.02 -3.80 -15.23
C LEU A 109 -28.80 -4.73 -15.10
N TRP A 110 -28.90 -5.75 -14.24
CA TRP A 110 -27.84 -6.71 -13.99
C TRP A 110 -27.71 -7.79 -15.08
N GLY A 111 -28.79 -8.10 -15.80
CA GLY A 111 -28.76 -9.03 -16.94
C GLY A 111 -28.16 -8.42 -18.22
N ARG A 112 -28.02 -7.09 -18.29
CA ARG A 112 -27.31 -6.36 -19.36
C ARG A 112 -25.79 -6.33 -19.18
N LEU A 113 -25.32 -6.48 -17.94
CA LEU A 113 -23.91 -6.35 -17.57
C LEU A 113 -23.14 -7.69 -17.57
N GLY A 114 -23.85 -8.81 -17.57
CA GLY A 114 -23.27 -10.14 -17.74
C GLY A 114 -23.86 -10.82 -18.97
N PRO A 115 -23.06 -11.54 -19.79
CA PRO A 115 -23.63 -12.26 -20.90
C PRO A 115 -24.57 -13.33 -20.34
N ALA A 116 -25.86 -13.25 -20.69
CA ALA A 116 -26.74 -14.39 -20.57
C ALA A 116 -26.22 -15.44 -21.55
N GLN A 117 -25.36 -16.32 -21.05
CA GLN A 117 -24.69 -17.31 -21.87
C GLN A 117 -25.64 -18.47 -22.13
N LEU A 118 -26.71 -18.18 -22.86
CA LEU A 118 -27.63 -19.18 -23.35
C LEU A 118 -27.06 -19.73 -24.65
N LEU A 119 -26.76 -21.03 -24.64
CA LEU A 119 -26.33 -21.74 -25.83
C LEU A 119 -27.52 -22.56 -26.32
N ARG A 120 -28.13 -22.12 -27.43
CA ARG A 120 -29.15 -22.87 -28.17
C ARG A 120 -28.48 -23.52 -29.37
N ASN A 121 -28.68 -24.81 -29.54
CA ASN A 121 -28.29 -25.52 -30.75
C ASN A 121 -29.35 -26.57 -31.08
N ALA A 122 -29.51 -26.87 -32.37
CA ALA A 122 -30.48 -27.83 -32.86
C ALA A 122 -29.82 -28.74 -33.88
N LYS A 123 -30.13 -30.04 -33.81
CA LYS A 123 -29.57 -31.05 -34.71
C LYS A 123 -30.64 -32.09 -35.02
N ASP A 124 -30.64 -32.54 -36.27
CA ASP A 124 -31.52 -33.61 -36.72
C ASP A 124 -30.94 -34.96 -36.24
N GLY A 125 -31.78 -35.77 -35.59
CA GLY A 125 -31.45 -37.11 -35.11
C GLY A 125 -31.45 -38.14 -36.24
N GLY A 126 -30.88 -39.32 -35.98
CA GLY A 126 -30.88 -40.43 -36.95
C GLY A 126 -32.26 -40.99 -37.31
N ASP A 127 -33.29 -40.56 -36.58
CA ASP A 127 -34.72 -40.86 -36.76
C ASP A 127 -35.44 -39.84 -37.66
N GLY A 128 -34.76 -38.79 -38.11
CA GLY A 128 -35.34 -37.70 -38.90
C GLY A 128 -36.01 -36.61 -38.09
N HIS A 129 -35.98 -36.68 -36.75
CA HIS A 129 -36.55 -35.67 -35.86
C HIS A 129 -35.51 -34.63 -35.45
N ARG A 130 -35.87 -33.35 -35.45
CA ARG A 130 -35.05 -32.24 -34.97
C ARG A 130 -35.12 -32.07 -33.45
N TYR A 131 -33.98 -32.29 -32.81
CA TYR A 131 -33.81 -32.07 -31.38
C TYR A 131 -33.16 -30.71 -31.10
N THR A 132 -33.69 -29.98 -30.12
CA THR A 132 -33.13 -28.69 -29.68
C THR A 132 -32.63 -28.79 -28.23
N ILE A 133 -31.38 -28.43 -28.00
CA ILE A 133 -30.77 -28.37 -26.66
C ILE A 133 -30.58 -26.93 -26.23
N ILE A 134 -30.97 -26.65 -24.99
CA ILE A 134 -30.80 -25.35 -24.34
C ILE A 134 -29.97 -25.58 -23.08
N PHE A 135 -28.81 -24.93 -23.05
CA PHE A 135 -27.97 -24.86 -21.85
C PHE A 135 -28.31 -23.59 -21.07
N ASP A 136 -28.75 -23.78 -19.83
CA ASP A 136 -28.82 -22.74 -18.81
C ASP A 136 -27.60 -22.86 -17.92
N PHE A 137 -26.71 -21.88 -18.00
CA PHE A 137 -25.77 -21.67 -16.92
C PHE A 137 -26.52 -20.79 -15.93
N PRO A 138 -26.95 -21.31 -14.77
CA PRO A 138 -27.45 -20.42 -13.73
C PRO A 138 -26.39 -19.32 -13.58
N PRO A 139 -26.78 -18.04 -13.49
CA PRO A 139 -25.84 -16.98 -13.24
C PRO A 139 -25.22 -17.27 -11.88
N ASP A 140 -24.12 -18.02 -11.88
CA ASP A 140 -23.31 -18.28 -10.70
C ASP A 140 -22.92 -16.90 -10.22
N HIS A 141 -23.59 -16.45 -9.16
CA HIS A 141 -23.88 -15.05 -8.88
C HIS A 141 -22.67 -14.19 -9.22
N GLY A 142 -22.66 -13.65 -10.45
CA GLY A 142 -21.44 -13.33 -11.22
C GLY A 142 -20.84 -12.00 -10.86
N PHE A 143 -20.62 -11.83 -9.56
CA PHE A 143 -19.89 -10.80 -8.85
C PHE A 143 -19.91 -11.08 -7.33
N MET A 144 -20.85 -11.93 -6.85
CA MET A 144 -21.22 -12.10 -5.45
C MET A 144 -21.33 -13.57 -4.96
N ALA A 145 -21.14 -14.63 -5.77
CA ALA A 145 -21.20 -16.02 -5.27
C ALA A 145 -19.89 -16.48 -4.59
N ALA A 146 -18.76 -15.86 -4.93
CA ALA A 146 -17.47 -16.15 -4.32
C ALA A 146 -17.30 -15.46 -2.94
N HIS A 147 -18.34 -15.44 -2.10
CA HIS A 147 -18.30 -14.92 -0.72
C HIS A 147 -17.60 -15.88 0.26
N ARG A 148 -16.42 -16.40 -0.11
CA ARG A 148 -15.30 -16.54 0.83
C ARG A 148 -14.27 -15.43 0.54
N ILE A 149 -14.76 -14.20 0.61
CA ILE A 149 -14.04 -12.97 0.97
C ILE A 149 -12.61 -12.79 0.37
N PRO A 150 -12.45 -12.59 -0.95
CA PRO A 150 -11.19 -12.07 -1.49
C PRO A 150 -11.03 -10.55 -1.26
N GLY A 151 -12.12 -9.80 -1.07
CA GLY A 151 -12.10 -8.33 -0.93
C GLY A 151 -11.72 -7.83 0.47
N LEU A 152 -12.30 -8.39 1.54
CA LEU A 152 -11.98 -7.95 2.90
C LEU A 152 -10.53 -8.26 3.26
N GLY A 153 -9.99 -9.43 2.83
CA GLY A 153 -8.60 -9.78 3.03
C GLY A 153 -7.66 -8.78 2.35
N LEU A 154 -7.99 -8.36 1.13
CA LEU A 154 -7.25 -7.31 0.43
C LEU A 154 -7.34 -5.95 1.14
N MET A 155 -8.53 -5.56 1.59
CA MET A 155 -8.74 -4.29 2.32
C MET A 155 -8.01 -4.28 3.67
N ILE A 156 -8.06 -5.38 4.43
CA ILE A 156 -7.31 -5.54 5.68
C ILE A 156 -5.81 -5.54 5.39
N GLY A 157 -5.37 -6.19 4.31
CA GLY A 157 -3.99 -6.16 3.84
C GLY A 157 -3.52 -4.72 3.58
N ILE A 158 -4.27 -3.94 2.81
CA ILE A 158 -3.95 -2.54 2.52
C ILE A 158 -3.92 -1.70 3.80
N ALA A 159 -4.96 -1.84 4.63
CA ALA A 159 -5.11 -1.05 5.85
C ALA A 159 -3.98 -1.35 6.84
N SER A 160 -3.66 -2.62 7.06
CA SER A 160 -2.58 -3.04 7.95
C SER A 160 -1.20 -2.63 7.42
N SER A 161 -0.96 -2.79 6.12
CA SER A 161 0.27 -2.36 5.43
C SER A 161 0.46 -0.84 5.61
N GLY A 162 -0.55 -0.04 5.26
CA GLY A 162 -0.55 1.42 5.44
C GLY A 162 -0.32 1.86 6.88
N PHE A 163 -0.95 1.18 7.83
CA PHE A 163 -0.80 1.46 9.26
C PHE A 163 0.63 1.19 9.74
N VAL A 164 1.22 0.04 9.38
CA VAL A 164 2.60 -0.33 9.73
C VAL A 164 3.60 0.65 9.11
N CYS A 165 3.44 1.02 7.84
CA CYS A 165 4.31 2.01 7.22
C CYS A 165 4.22 3.38 7.88
N PHE A 166 3.01 3.83 8.21
CA PHE A 166 2.82 5.10 8.92
C PHE A 166 3.58 5.10 10.25
N LEU A 167 3.44 4.03 11.05
CA LEU A 167 4.16 3.87 12.30
C LEU A 167 5.69 3.85 12.09
N LEU A 168 6.18 3.11 11.10
CA LEU A 168 7.61 3.01 10.82
C LEU A 168 8.20 4.35 10.34
N ALA A 169 7.52 5.05 9.43
CA ALA A 169 7.93 6.36 8.94
C ALA A 169 7.96 7.40 10.08
N ARG A 170 6.96 7.37 10.97
CA ARG A 170 6.91 8.20 12.17
C ARG A 170 8.06 7.86 13.12
N TYR A 171 8.32 6.58 13.35
CA TYR A 171 9.37 6.06 14.24
C TYR A 171 10.78 6.43 13.78
N LEU A 172 11.06 6.37 12.47
CA LEU A 172 12.36 6.73 11.90
C LEU A 172 12.55 8.24 11.76
N THR A 173 11.52 8.98 11.33
CA THR A 173 11.68 10.40 11.01
C THR A 173 11.66 11.30 12.25
N SER A 174 10.92 10.93 13.31
CA SER A 174 10.83 11.73 14.54
C SER A 174 12.20 12.08 15.16
N PRO A 175 13.06 11.09 15.48
CA PRO A 175 14.37 11.36 16.09
C PRO A 175 15.28 12.16 15.15
N LEU A 176 15.22 11.93 13.83
CA LEU A 176 16.01 12.67 12.86
C LEU A 176 15.64 14.15 12.79
N VAL A 177 14.34 14.47 12.90
CA VAL A 177 13.87 15.86 12.94
C VAL A 177 14.32 16.55 14.23
N ARG A 178 14.28 15.85 15.36
CA ARG A 178 14.76 16.36 16.64
C ARG A 178 16.27 16.60 16.63
N LEU A 179 17.03 15.60 16.16
CA LEU A 179 18.48 15.71 15.97
C LEU A 179 18.82 16.93 15.11
N ARG A 180 18.14 17.09 13.96
CA ARG A 180 18.32 18.26 13.11
C ARG A 180 18.05 19.58 13.85
N ALA A 181 16.99 19.65 14.64
CA ALA A 181 16.66 20.85 15.40
C ALA A 181 17.73 21.16 16.46
N ALA A 182 18.20 20.15 17.20
CA ALA A 182 19.26 20.29 18.19
C ALA A 182 20.59 20.68 17.55
N THR A 183 20.95 20.10 16.39
CA THR A 183 22.13 20.53 15.62
C THR A 183 22.04 22.00 15.21
N GLN A 184 20.86 22.45 14.77
CA GLN A 184 20.65 23.85 14.39
C GLN A 184 20.78 24.80 15.59
N GLN A 185 20.27 24.43 16.76
CA GLN A 185 20.41 25.21 18.00
C GLN A 185 21.87 25.27 18.46
N LEU A 186 22.59 24.13 18.42
CA LEU A 186 24.00 24.07 18.75
C LEU A 186 24.84 24.94 17.81
N ALA A 187 24.55 24.89 16.50
CA ALA A 187 25.20 25.73 15.49
C ALA A 187 24.90 27.22 15.67
N ALA A 188 23.74 27.58 16.24
CA ALA A 188 23.38 28.95 16.59
C ALA A 188 24.05 29.45 17.89
N GLY A 189 24.83 28.60 18.57
CA GLY A 189 25.57 28.93 19.79
C GLY A 189 24.93 28.46 21.09
N ASP A 190 23.78 27.77 21.05
CA ASP A 190 23.20 27.16 22.23
C ASP A 190 23.91 25.84 22.58
N LEU A 191 24.90 25.93 23.45
CA LEU A 191 25.70 24.77 23.90
C LEU A 191 24.92 23.79 24.80
N ASN A 192 23.73 24.17 25.26
CA ASN A 192 22.86 23.29 26.05
C ASN A 192 21.90 22.47 25.18
N ALA A 193 21.87 22.71 23.86
CA ALA A 193 21.02 21.94 22.95
C ALA A 193 21.36 20.44 23.01
N ARG A 194 20.32 19.62 23.17
CA ARG A 194 20.41 18.15 23.19
C ARG A 194 19.32 17.56 22.30
N ALA A 195 19.63 16.44 21.67
CA ALA A 195 18.73 15.73 20.77
C ALA A 195 17.94 14.63 21.49
N GLY A 196 18.51 14.02 22.54
CA GLY A 196 17.87 12.96 23.31
C GLY A 196 16.69 13.43 24.18
N GLU A 197 15.67 12.59 24.31
CA GLU A 197 14.52 12.84 25.20
C GLU A 197 14.70 12.11 26.55
N PRO A 198 14.39 12.75 27.69
CA PRO A 198 14.48 12.08 28.99
C PRO A 198 13.54 10.88 29.08
N GLY A 199 14.09 9.70 29.35
CA GLY A 199 13.30 8.46 29.53
C GLY A 199 13.08 7.62 28.27
N GLU A 200 13.58 8.06 27.11
CA GLU A 200 13.47 7.29 25.86
C GLU A 200 14.45 6.10 25.86
N ARG A 201 13.95 4.91 26.23
CA ARG A 201 14.71 3.64 26.20
C ARG A 201 14.71 3.04 24.80
N ARG A 202 15.46 3.66 23.89
CA ARG A 202 15.63 3.18 22.52
C ARG A 202 17.05 2.65 22.32
N HIS A 203 17.15 1.44 21.76
CA HIS A 203 18.40 0.68 21.62
C HIS A 203 18.71 0.35 20.15
N ASP A 204 18.38 1.25 19.23
CA ASP A 204 18.74 1.12 17.81
C ASP A 204 19.85 2.10 17.41
N GLU A 205 20.31 1.98 16.16
CA GLU A 205 21.41 2.74 15.58
C GLU A 205 21.11 4.25 15.54
N ILE A 206 19.84 4.63 15.43
CA ILE A 206 19.44 6.04 15.48
C ILE A 206 19.58 6.59 16.90
N ALA A 207 19.21 5.81 17.91
CA ALA A 207 19.43 6.20 19.30
C ALA A 207 20.93 6.29 19.64
N GLU A 208 21.76 5.44 19.05
CA GLU A 208 23.22 5.54 19.15
C GLU A 208 23.75 6.85 18.54
N LEU A 209 23.30 7.19 17.33
CA LEU A 209 23.66 8.46 16.69
C LEU A 209 23.25 9.69 17.52
N VAL A 210 22.07 9.65 18.15
CA VAL A 210 21.61 10.71 19.05
C VAL A 210 22.52 10.83 20.28
N ARG A 211 22.93 9.72 20.88
CA ARG A 211 23.88 9.70 22.01
C ARG A 211 25.25 10.24 21.60
N ASP A 212 25.73 9.89 20.42
CA ASP A 212 27.01 10.39 19.89
C ASP A 212 26.96 11.91 19.67
N PHE A 213 25.85 12.42 19.13
CA PHE A 213 25.64 13.86 19.00
C PHE A 213 25.63 14.57 20.37
N ASP A 214 24.91 14.05 21.36
CA ASP A 214 24.83 14.66 22.69
C ASP A 214 26.20 14.65 23.39
N SER A 215 26.98 13.57 23.24
CA SER A 215 28.36 13.47 23.72
C SER A 215 29.28 14.50 23.05
N MET A 216 29.15 14.70 21.74
CA MET A 216 29.87 15.74 21.01
C MET A 216 29.50 17.14 21.52
N ALA A 217 28.21 17.42 21.71
CA ALA A 217 27.72 18.70 22.24
C ALA A 217 28.26 18.98 23.64
N GLU A 218 28.30 17.97 24.52
CA GLU A 218 28.87 18.09 25.86
C GLU A 218 30.38 18.39 25.82
N ARG A 219 31.14 17.72 24.96
CA ARG A 219 32.57 18.00 24.78
C ARG A 219 32.81 19.42 24.29
N LEU A 220 32.02 19.88 23.32
CA LEU A 220 32.11 21.24 22.78
C LEU A 220 31.79 22.28 23.85
N GLN A 221 30.75 22.04 24.67
CA GLN A 221 30.41 22.89 25.81
C GLN A 221 31.56 22.99 26.82
N LYS A 222 32.20 21.86 27.16
CA LYS A 222 33.36 21.83 28.06
C LYS A 222 34.54 22.63 27.50
N LEU A 223 34.84 22.49 26.20
CA LEU A 223 35.93 23.20 25.54
C LEU A 223 35.71 24.72 25.54
N VAL A 224 34.51 25.19 25.18
CA VAL A 224 34.19 26.62 25.19
C VAL A 224 34.24 27.18 26.62
N ASN A 225 33.73 26.45 27.61
CA ASN A 225 33.80 26.87 29.00
C ASN A 225 35.22 26.92 29.56
N ALA A 226 36.12 26.05 29.08
CA ALA A 226 37.53 26.10 29.44
C ALA A 226 38.24 27.30 28.79
N GLN A 227 37.96 27.57 27.51
CA GLN A 227 38.47 28.74 26.79
C GLN A 227 38.06 30.05 27.47
N ASN A 228 36.78 30.19 27.84
CA ASN A 228 36.28 31.39 28.52
C ASN A 228 36.93 31.61 29.89
N ARG A 229 37.15 30.53 30.67
CA ARG A 229 37.86 30.61 31.93
C ARG A 229 39.31 31.04 31.74
N LEU A 230 40.02 30.44 30.79
CA LEU A 230 41.40 30.81 30.47
C LEU A 230 41.52 32.28 30.06
N LEU A 231 40.64 32.76 29.19
CA LEU A 231 40.64 34.17 28.77
C LEU A 231 40.35 35.12 29.93
N ASN A 232 39.46 34.74 30.84
CA ASN A 232 39.18 35.52 32.03
C ASN A 232 40.40 35.58 32.96
N ASP A 233 41.03 34.43 33.22
CA ASP A 233 42.21 34.34 34.08
C ASP A 233 43.38 35.16 33.50
N ILE A 234 43.64 35.04 32.19
CA ILE A 234 44.64 35.87 31.49
C ILE A 234 44.31 37.36 31.63
N SER A 235 43.04 37.74 31.46
CA SER A 235 42.61 39.15 31.59
C SER A 235 42.85 39.69 33.00
N HIS A 236 42.65 38.86 34.02
CA HIS A 236 42.94 39.22 35.41
C HIS A 236 44.44 39.34 35.66
N GLU A 237 45.25 38.40 35.17
CA GLU A 237 46.70 38.39 35.34
C GLU A 237 47.39 39.52 34.57
N LEU A 238 46.86 39.97 33.43
CA LEU A 238 47.40 41.09 32.66
C LEU A 238 47.02 42.46 33.23
N ARG A 239 45.88 42.56 33.94
CA ARG A 239 45.42 43.83 34.53
C ARG A 239 46.36 44.32 35.63
N SER A 240 46.89 43.40 36.43
CA SER A 240 47.84 43.69 37.53
C SER A 240 49.19 44.31 37.06
N PRO A 241 49.94 43.71 36.12
CA PRO A 241 51.18 44.30 35.60
C PRO A 241 50.94 45.60 34.85
N LEU A 242 49.84 45.73 34.09
CA LEU A 242 49.51 47.00 33.43
C LEU A 242 49.23 48.13 34.45
N ALA A 243 48.53 47.84 35.54
CA ALA A 243 48.34 48.81 36.61
C ALA A 243 49.68 49.23 37.23
N ARG A 244 50.60 48.28 37.47
CA ARG A 244 51.95 48.58 37.98
C ARG A 244 52.77 49.43 36.99
N LEU A 245 52.71 49.15 35.71
CA LEU A 245 53.42 49.92 34.68
C LEU A 245 52.90 51.37 34.63
N ASN A 246 51.59 51.56 34.73
CA ASN A 246 50.96 52.88 34.78
C ASN A 246 51.37 53.66 36.03
N VAL A 247 51.45 53.00 37.20
CA VAL A 247 51.95 53.63 38.43
C VAL A 247 53.42 54.04 38.28
N ALA A 248 54.27 53.17 37.73
CA ALA A 248 55.68 53.49 37.48
C ALA A 248 55.84 54.70 36.53
N LEU A 249 55.08 54.74 35.43
CA LEU A 249 55.06 55.88 34.52
C LEU A 249 54.57 57.17 35.20
N GLY A 250 53.54 57.08 36.04
CA GLY A 250 53.03 58.20 36.84
C GLY A 250 54.10 58.76 37.79
N LEU A 251 54.86 57.89 38.45
CA LEU A 251 55.95 58.28 39.35
C LEU A 251 57.10 58.96 38.60
N VAL A 252 57.51 58.42 37.44
CA VAL A 252 58.54 59.04 36.59
C VAL A 252 58.12 60.45 36.16
N ARG A 253 56.88 60.62 35.69
CA ARG A 253 56.34 61.93 35.29
C ARG A 253 56.30 62.93 36.44
N ARG A 254 56.02 62.46 37.67
CA ARG A 254 56.00 63.30 38.87
C ARG A 254 57.41 63.71 39.33
N LYS A 255 58.43 62.89 39.07
CA LYS A 255 59.83 63.18 39.41
C LYS A 255 60.50 64.13 38.42
N THR A 256 60.16 64.05 37.14
CA THR A 256 60.76 64.91 36.10
C THR A 256 60.22 66.34 36.09
N LEU A 257 58.96 66.56 36.50
CA LEU A 257 58.36 67.91 36.56
C LEU A 257 59.10 68.90 37.50
N PRO A 258 59.46 68.54 38.74
CA PRO A 258 60.25 69.40 39.64
C PRO A 258 61.70 69.60 39.20
N GLU A 259 62.31 68.56 38.61
CA GLU A 259 63.73 68.56 38.23
C GLU A 259 63.99 69.45 37.00
N VAL A 260 63.03 69.50 36.08
CA VAL A 260 63.04 70.42 34.92
C VAL A 260 62.74 71.87 35.37
N GLN A 261 61.87 72.09 36.36
CA GLN A 261 61.64 73.44 36.91
C GLN A 261 62.87 73.98 37.64
N GLY A 262 63.53 73.16 38.46
CA GLY A 262 64.74 73.60 39.18
C GLY A 262 65.96 73.83 38.30
N SER A 263 65.98 73.30 37.07
CA SER A 263 67.04 73.58 36.09
C SER A 263 66.73 74.80 35.22
N LEU A 264 65.46 75.18 35.07
CA LEU A 264 65.04 76.44 34.43
C LEU A 264 65.26 77.65 35.33
N ASP A 265 64.97 77.54 36.64
CA ASP A 265 65.21 78.59 37.66
C ASP A 265 66.70 78.94 37.85
N ARG A 266 67.60 78.13 37.28
CA ARG A 266 69.05 78.27 37.38
C ARG A 266 69.67 78.92 36.13
N ILE A 267 68.85 79.19 35.11
CA ILE A 267 69.24 79.80 33.83
C ILE A 267 68.76 81.27 33.74
N GLU A 268 67.84 81.70 34.60
CA GLU A 268 67.53 83.13 34.86
C GLU A 268 68.48 83.73 35.91
#